data_AF-A0A8H5S5J6-F1
#
_entry.id   AF-A0A8H5S5J6-F1
#
_cell.length_a   1.000
_cell.length_b   1.000
_cell.length_c   1.000
_cell.angle_alpha   90.00
_cell.angle_beta   90.00
_cell.angle_gamma   90.00
#
_symmetry.space_group_name_H-M   'P 1'
#
loop_
_entity.id
_entity.type
_entity.pdbx_description
1 polymer ?
#
loop_
_entity_poly.entity_id
_entity_poly.type
_entity_poly.pdbx_seq_one_letter_code
_entity_poly.pdbx_strand_id
1 'polypeptide(L)'
;MEISKNSKSGIHGSGTLAKWRRRSLIPSAWETSVRFVNVNESAAAGSALAQAFATDAMSQYVLDGDDMADYSDEQKWKLHVDYMTYMVAAHCYKGMVTTIGSDYDAVALWLAPGQQMDDWWTSLRSGMWKLYYQLSAEGRRRYYDEMIPVLDQTKEEVMGERNQDCYYLVYIGTKPNAQGRGYAGKLIRDMVAKADAEQRPMYLESSTEHNNGYYAKFGFEVKRDVVFEGGPEPITMWIMVREPHKTRPACSSVVVSTVSGAVKF
;
A
#
# COMPACT_ATOMS: atom_id res chain seq x y z
N MET A 1 72.62 43.55 27.10
CA MET A 1 71.82 44.70 26.67
C MET A 1 70.36 44.29 26.83
N GLU A 2 69.79 44.60 27.99
CA GLU A 2 68.35 44.48 28.23
C GLU A 2 67.59 45.46 27.35
N ILE A 3 66.47 45.03 26.75
CA ILE A 3 65.23 45.80 26.75
C ILE A 3 64.06 44.83 26.97
N SER A 4 63.39 45.01 28.09
CA SER A 4 62.04 44.55 28.40
C SER A 4 61.03 45.62 28.00
N LYS A 5 59.85 45.22 27.48
CA LYS A 5 58.50 45.64 27.91
C LYS A 5 57.38 45.17 26.96
N ASN A 6 56.66 44.15 27.42
CA ASN A 6 55.20 44.13 27.68
C ASN A 6 54.24 44.95 26.78
N SER A 7 53.27 44.30 26.12
CA SER A 7 51.85 44.70 26.15
C SER A 7 50.92 43.61 25.57
N LYS A 8 49.76 43.47 26.18
CA LYS A 8 48.72 42.45 26.01
C LYS A 8 47.77 42.76 24.84
N SER A 9 47.29 41.73 24.16
CA SER A 9 45.87 41.48 23.80
C SER A 9 45.88 40.22 22.91
N GLY A 10 45.16 39.14 23.16
CA GLY A 10 43.86 39.02 23.77
C GLY A 10 42.88 38.56 22.70
N ILE A 11 42.98 37.31 22.23
CA ILE A 11 41.86 36.61 21.60
C ILE A 11 41.91 35.15 22.06
N HIS A 12 41.27 34.88 23.20
CA HIS A 12 40.79 33.55 23.54
C HIS A 12 39.65 33.20 22.58
N GLY A 13 40.00 32.70 21.40
CA GLY A 13 39.07 31.99 20.55
C GLY A 13 39.04 30.52 20.98
N SER A 14 38.35 30.20 22.06
CA SER A 14 37.86 28.83 22.27
C SER A 14 36.74 28.59 21.27
N GLY A 15 37.14 28.45 20.00
CA GLY A 15 36.27 28.02 18.93
C GLY A 15 35.98 26.55 19.18
N THR A 16 34.95 26.26 19.95
CA THR A 16 34.27 24.97 19.84
C THR A 16 33.75 24.93 18.41
N LEU A 17 34.54 24.36 17.50
CA LEU A 17 34.11 24.08 16.14
C LEU A 17 32.85 23.24 16.28
N ALA A 18 31.69 23.87 16.10
CA ALA A 18 30.41 23.21 16.12
C ALA A 18 30.49 22.09 15.09
N LYS A 19 30.66 20.86 15.57
CA LYS A 19 30.83 19.68 14.74
C LYS A 19 29.58 19.60 13.87
N TRP A 20 29.72 19.96 12.59
CA TRP A 20 28.63 19.96 11.62
C TRP A 20 27.94 18.61 11.71
N ARG A 21 26.75 18.56 12.32
CA ARG A 21 25.97 17.33 12.43
C ARG A 21 25.37 17.09 11.05
N ARG A 22 25.96 16.17 10.30
CA ARG A 22 25.37 15.63 9.07
C ARG A 22 24.08 14.87 9.44
N ARG A 23 22.98 15.61 9.59
CA ARG A 23 21.63 15.06 9.78
C ARG A 23 21.04 14.81 8.40
N SER A 24 20.41 13.66 8.22
CA SER A 24 19.61 13.41 7.00
C SER A 24 18.49 14.43 6.90
N LEU A 25 18.25 14.93 5.68
CA LEU A 25 17.10 15.78 5.37
C LEU A 25 15.81 14.96 5.20
N ILE A 26 15.93 13.64 5.08
CA ILE A 26 14.80 12.73 5.04
C ILE A 26 14.12 12.76 6.43
N PRO A 27 12.80 13.00 6.50
CA PRO A 27 12.08 12.97 7.76
C PRO A 27 12.18 11.59 8.41
N SER A 28 12.74 11.53 9.62
CA SER A 28 12.89 10.27 10.36
C SER A 28 11.55 9.59 10.67
N ALA A 29 10.45 10.36 10.71
CA ALA A 29 9.11 9.84 10.90
C ALA A 29 8.65 8.92 9.75
N TRP A 30 9.21 9.06 8.53
CA TRP A 30 8.82 8.23 7.39
C TRP A 30 9.24 6.76 7.57
N GLU A 31 10.25 6.50 8.39
CA GLU A 31 10.70 5.14 8.71
C GLU A 31 9.76 4.45 9.72
N THR A 32 8.96 5.23 10.47
CA THR A 32 8.16 4.74 11.59
C THR A 32 6.66 4.80 11.34
N SER A 33 6.20 5.76 10.53
CA SER A 33 4.81 6.16 10.39
C SER A 33 4.30 5.96 8.97
N VAL A 34 3.06 5.50 8.85
CA VAL A 34 2.34 5.41 7.59
C VAL A 34 1.94 6.81 7.13
N ARG A 35 2.02 7.07 5.82
CA ARG A 35 1.57 8.32 5.19
C ARG A 35 0.75 8.02 3.94
N PHE A 36 -0.12 8.94 3.57
CA PHE A 36 -0.79 8.91 2.29
C PHE A 36 0.16 9.30 1.15
N VAL A 37 -0.06 8.72 -0.02
CA VAL A 37 0.58 9.07 -1.29
C VAL A 37 -0.41 9.91 -2.08
N ASN A 38 0.04 11.06 -2.58
CA ASN A 38 -0.77 11.91 -3.45
C ASN A 38 -0.53 11.56 -4.92
N VAL A 39 -1.42 12.02 -5.80
CA VAL A 39 -1.33 11.69 -7.23
C VAL A 39 -0.02 12.14 -7.90
N ASN A 40 0.59 13.24 -7.45
CA ASN A 40 1.88 13.70 -7.97
C ASN A 40 3.06 12.80 -7.57
N GLU A 41 2.88 11.93 -6.58
CA GLU A 41 3.85 10.94 -6.13
C GLU A 41 3.66 9.57 -6.83
N SER A 42 2.64 9.42 -7.68
CA SER A 42 2.26 8.13 -8.27
C SER A 42 3.38 7.45 -9.05
N ALA A 43 4.23 8.22 -9.73
CA ALA A 43 5.35 7.64 -10.47
C ALA A 43 6.40 7.01 -9.54
N ALA A 44 6.69 7.64 -8.39
CA ALA A 44 7.66 7.11 -7.43
C ALA A 44 7.11 5.87 -6.70
N ALA A 45 5.85 5.95 -6.24
CA ALA A 45 5.17 4.83 -5.61
C ALA A 45 4.90 3.66 -6.59
N GLY A 46 4.55 3.97 -7.84
CA GLY A 46 4.37 2.99 -8.91
C GLY A 46 5.66 2.25 -9.24
N SER A 47 6.79 2.96 -9.34
CA SER A 47 8.11 2.35 -9.49
C SER A 47 8.48 1.45 -8.29
N ALA A 48 8.14 1.85 -7.06
CA ALA A 48 8.36 1.03 -5.87
C ALA A 48 7.55 -0.28 -5.92
N LEU A 49 6.28 -0.23 -6.33
CA LEU A 49 5.47 -1.42 -6.52
C LEU A 49 5.99 -2.28 -7.68
N ALA A 50 6.40 -1.67 -8.80
CA ALA A 50 6.99 -2.42 -9.91
C ALA A 50 8.21 -3.23 -9.46
N GLN A 51 9.06 -2.67 -8.60
CA GLN A 51 10.20 -3.40 -8.00
C GLN A 51 9.75 -4.52 -7.05
N ALA A 52 8.71 -4.29 -6.25
CA ALA A 52 8.19 -5.31 -5.34
C ALA A 52 7.53 -6.49 -6.07
N PHE A 53 6.92 -6.23 -7.23
CA PHE A 53 6.19 -7.19 -8.06
C PHE A 53 6.98 -7.63 -9.31
N ALA A 54 8.29 -7.36 -9.37
CA ALA A 54 9.11 -7.65 -10.55
C ALA A 54 9.13 -9.14 -10.95
N THR A 55 8.88 -10.03 -9.99
CA THR A 55 8.82 -11.49 -10.17
C THR A 55 7.47 -12.06 -9.74
N ASP A 56 6.42 -11.23 -9.68
CA ASP A 56 5.08 -11.70 -9.33
C ASP A 56 4.43 -12.42 -10.51
N ALA A 57 3.90 -13.62 -10.25
CA ALA A 57 3.35 -14.48 -11.29
C ALA A 57 2.16 -13.82 -12.00
N MET A 58 1.29 -13.11 -11.27
CA MET A 58 0.13 -12.45 -11.88
C MET A 58 0.52 -11.28 -12.78
N SER A 59 1.54 -10.52 -12.38
CA SER A 59 2.13 -9.46 -13.20
C SER A 59 2.72 -10.03 -14.49
N GLN A 60 3.45 -11.15 -14.41
CA GLN A 60 4.00 -11.86 -15.58
C GLN A 60 2.89 -12.43 -16.49
N TYR A 61 1.82 -12.98 -15.91
CA TYR A 61 0.67 -13.49 -16.66
C TYR A 61 0.08 -12.46 -17.63
N VAL A 62 -0.05 -11.22 -17.16
CA VAL A 62 -0.67 -10.14 -17.90
C VAL A 62 0.32 -9.46 -18.85
N LEU A 63 1.58 -9.31 -18.43
CA LEU A 63 2.55 -8.41 -19.08
C LEU A 63 3.63 -9.15 -19.88
N ASP A 64 3.72 -10.47 -19.77
CA ASP A 64 4.75 -11.30 -20.41
C ASP A 64 4.12 -12.53 -21.10
N GLY A 65 3.17 -12.27 -21.99
CA GLY A 65 2.57 -13.30 -22.84
C GLY A 65 3.48 -13.77 -23.97
N ASP A 66 3.16 -14.93 -24.57
CA ASP A 66 3.94 -15.50 -25.67
C ASP A 66 4.04 -14.57 -26.89
N ASP A 67 3.04 -13.70 -27.09
CA ASP A 67 3.01 -12.68 -28.15
C ASP A 67 3.92 -11.47 -27.87
N MET A 68 4.67 -11.49 -26.76
CA MET A 68 5.68 -10.51 -26.37
C MET A 68 7.10 -11.08 -26.45
N ALA A 69 7.30 -12.24 -27.07
CA ALA A 69 8.62 -12.90 -27.17
C ALA A 69 9.72 -12.01 -27.79
N ASP A 70 9.36 -11.14 -28.74
CA ASP A 70 10.28 -10.23 -29.42
C ASP A 70 10.54 -8.91 -28.67
N TYR A 71 9.85 -8.67 -27.56
CA TYR A 71 10.02 -7.45 -26.77
C TYR A 71 11.26 -7.57 -25.88
N SER A 72 12.02 -6.48 -25.78
CA SER A 72 13.17 -6.43 -24.87
C SER A 72 12.72 -6.37 -23.41
N ASP A 73 13.61 -6.80 -22.51
CA ASP A 73 13.37 -6.74 -21.06
C ASP A 73 13.09 -5.30 -20.61
N GLU A 74 13.73 -4.29 -21.20
CA GLU A 74 13.46 -2.88 -20.90
C GLU A 74 12.06 -2.45 -21.34
N GLN A 75 11.53 -2.97 -22.44
CA GLN A 75 10.17 -2.65 -22.89
C GLN A 75 9.14 -3.27 -21.96
N LYS A 76 9.33 -4.54 -21.57
CA LYS A 76 8.48 -5.24 -20.60
C LYS A 76 8.53 -4.57 -19.22
N TRP A 77 9.73 -4.20 -18.77
CA TRP A 77 9.92 -3.45 -17.53
C TRP A 77 9.23 -2.09 -17.57
N LYS A 78 9.36 -1.35 -18.68
CA LYS A 78 8.68 -0.06 -18.84
C LYS A 78 7.16 -0.23 -18.76
N LEU A 79 6.61 -1.24 -19.44
CA LEU A 79 5.18 -1.55 -19.39
C LEU A 79 4.72 -1.86 -17.96
N HIS A 80 5.48 -2.67 -17.21
CA HIS A 80 5.20 -2.97 -15.80
C HIS A 80 5.23 -1.73 -14.90
N VAL A 81 6.21 -0.84 -15.08
CA VAL A 81 6.28 0.43 -14.35
C VAL A 81 5.11 1.36 -14.70
N ASP A 82 4.75 1.45 -15.98
CA ASP A 82 3.59 2.24 -16.43
C ASP A 82 2.30 1.68 -15.79
N TYR A 83 2.10 0.36 -15.86
CA TYR A 83 0.96 -0.34 -15.25
C TYR A 83 0.82 -0.03 -13.75
N MET A 84 1.87 -0.24 -12.97
CA MET A 84 1.87 0.04 -11.53
C MET A 84 1.66 1.53 -11.24
N THR A 85 2.21 2.41 -12.07
CA THR A 85 2.01 3.87 -11.93
C THR A 85 0.56 4.25 -12.17
N TYR A 86 -0.11 3.67 -13.18
CA TYR A 86 -1.52 3.94 -13.45
C TYR A 86 -2.42 3.39 -12.35
N MET A 87 -2.12 2.20 -11.83
CA MET A 87 -2.84 1.64 -10.68
C MET A 87 -2.72 2.54 -9.45
N VAL A 88 -1.51 3.02 -9.12
CA VAL A 88 -1.33 3.99 -8.03
C VAL A 88 -2.12 5.27 -8.29
N ALA A 89 -2.01 5.84 -9.49
CA ALA A 89 -2.69 7.10 -9.83
C ALA A 89 -4.22 6.95 -9.74
N ALA A 90 -4.78 5.83 -10.21
CA ALA A 90 -6.20 5.52 -10.12
C ALA A 90 -6.66 5.46 -8.64
N HIS A 91 -5.90 4.79 -7.78
CA HIS A 91 -6.19 4.72 -6.35
C HIS A 91 -5.96 6.04 -5.62
N CYS A 92 -5.08 6.93 -6.10
CA CYS A 92 -4.99 8.29 -5.59
C CYS A 92 -6.26 9.12 -5.90
N TYR A 93 -6.99 8.82 -6.98
CA TYR A 93 -8.21 9.53 -7.35
C TYR A 93 -9.48 8.95 -6.71
N LYS A 94 -9.55 7.62 -6.56
CA LYS A 94 -10.79 6.94 -6.13
C LYS A 94 -10.67 6.07 -4.87
N GLY A 95 -9.45 5.75 -4.47
CA GLY A 95 -9.17 4.91 -3.32
C GLY A 95 -8.31 5.62 -2.30
N MET A 96 -7.42 4.86 -1.69
CA MET A 96 -6.39 5.37 -0.79
C MET A 96 -5.08 4.66 -1.11
N VAL A 97 -4.01 5.43 -1.18
CA VAL A 97 -2.66 4.90 -1.33
C VAL A 97 -1.88 5.28 -0.08
N THR A 98 -1.30 4.28 0.57
CA THR A 98 -0.50 4.45 1.79
C THR A 98 0.91 3.94 1.56
N THR A 99 1.89 4.55 2.23
CA THR A 99 3.29 4.16 2.13
C THR A 99 4.02 4.36 3.45
N ILE A 100 5.14 3.66 3.59
CA ILE A 100 6.10 3.79 4.71
C ILE A 100 7.51 3.53 4.18
N GLY A 101 8.50 4.14 4.84
CA GLY A 101 9.89 4.16 4.42
C GLY A 101 10.24 5.42 3.66
N SER A 102 11.54 5.73 3.65
CA SER A 102 12.04 7.01 3.15
C SER A 102 11.91 7.18 1.64
N ASP A 103 11.88 6.07 0.90
CA ASP A 103 11.77 6.05 -0.56
C ASP A 103 10.65 5.10 -1.00
N TYR A 104 9.46 5.24 -0.41
CA TYR A 104 8.30 4.40 -0.72
C TYR A 104 8.60 2.90 -0.55
N ASP A 105 9.37 2.57 0.49
CA ASP A 105 9.90 1.22 0.72
C ASP A 105 8.80 0.15 0.77
N ALA A 106 7.62 0.51 1.27
CA ALA A 106 6.41 -0.28 1.08
C ALA A 106 5.23 0.61 0.70
N VAL A 107 4.34 0.10 -0.15
CA VAL A 107 3.16 0.81 -0.66
C VAL A 107 1.96 -0.14 -0.60
N ALA A 108 0.79 0.37 -0.22
CA ALA A 108 -0.47 -0.36 -0.25
C ALA A 108 -1.60 0.48 -0.87
N LEU A 109 -2.38 -0.14 -1.75
CA LEU A 109 -3.50 0.44 -2.50
C LEU A 109 -4.80 -0.17 -1.98
N TRP A 110 -5.72 0.69 -1.58
CA TRP A 110 -7.01 0.31 -1.04
C TRP A 110 -8.15 0.98 -1.79
N LEU A 111 -9.25 0.26 -2.00
CA LEU A 111 -10.56 0.86 -2.26
C LEU A 111 -11.37 0.88 -0.96
N ALA A 112 -12.04 2.00 -0.71
CA ALA A 112 -12.94 2.15 0.41
C ALA A 112 -14.34 1.59 0.07
N PRO A 113 -15.20 1.31 1.07
CA PRO A 113 -16.60 0.93 0.83
C PRO A 113 -17.31 1.86 -0.16
N GLY A 114 -18.04 1.27 -1.10
CA GLY A 114 -18.79 1.94 -2.17
C GLY A 114 -17.93 2.59 -3.27
N GLN A 115 -16.61 2.39 -3.25
CA GLN A 115 -15.73 2.84 -4.32
C GLN A 115 -15.46 1.71 -5.31
N GLN A 116 -15.56 2.05 -6.59
CA GLN A 116 -15.23 1.22 -7.73
C GLN A 116 -14.44 2.06 -8.75
N MET A 117 -13.69 1.38 -9.61
CA MET A 117 -12.70 2.01 -10.49
C MET A 117 -13.15 2.15 -11.95
N ASP A 118 -14.46 2.08 -12.18
CA ASP A 118 -15.10 2.02 -13.50
C ASP A 118 -15.45 3.39 -14.11
N ASP A 119 -15.16 4.50 -13.43
CA ASP A 119 -15.50 5.82 -13.95
C ASP A 119 -14.48 6.35 -14.98
N TRP A 120 -15.01 6.94 -16.05
CA TRP A 120 -14.22 7.45 -17.17
C TRP A 120 -13.18 8.51 -16.76
N TRP A 121 -13.46 9.29 -15.72
CA TRP A 121 -12.59 10.39 -15.30
C TRP A 121 -11.33 9.89 -14.62
N THR A 122 -11.48 8.91 -13.73
CA THR A 122 -10.38 8.18 -13.12
C THR A 122 -9.56 7.49 -14.19
N SER A 123 -10.20 6.81 -15.15
CA SER A 123 -9.51 6.16 -16.27
C SER A 123 -8.66 7.15 -17.08
N LEU A 124 -9.22 8.32 -17.43
CA LEU A 124 -8.52 9.37 -18.17
C LEU A 124 -7.34 9.95 -17.37
N ARG A 125 -7.57 10.36 -16.13
CA ARG A 125 -6.60 11.08 -15.28
C ARG A 125 -5.46 10.20 -14.78
N SER A 126 -5.73 8.92 -14.51
CA SER A 126 -4.72 7.95 -14.07
C SER A 126 -3.82 7.46 -15.20
N GLY A 127 -4.30 7.52 -16.45
CA GLY A 127 -3.62 6.93 -17.59
C GLY A 127 -4.00 5.47 -17.83
N MET A 128 -4.94 4.88 -17.09
CA MET A 128 -5.41 3.50 -17.29
C MET A 128 -5.88 3.24 -18.73
N TRP A 129 -6.41 4.23 -19.43
CA TRP A 129 -6.75 4.10 -20.86
C TRP A 129 -5.54 3.78 -21.75
N LYS A 130 -4.34 4.23 -21.39
CA LYS A 130 -3.11 3.96 -22.14
C LYS A 130 -2.73 2.49 -22.05
N LEU A 131 -2.99 1.85 -20.91
CA LEU A 131 -2.67 0.44 -20.68
C LEU A 131 -3.27 -0.45 -21.77
N TYR A 132 -4.53 -0.21 -22.13
CA TYR A 132 -5.20 -0.95 -23.22
C TYR A 132 -4.39 -0.95 -24.53
N TYR A 133 -3.79 0.19 -24.89
CA TYR A 133 -2.99 0.34 -26.10
C TYR A 133 -1.54 -0.13 -25.95
N GLN A 134 -1.05 -0.27 -24.72
CA GLN A 134 0.32 -0.73 -24.45
C GLN A 134 0.41 -2.24 -24.28
N LEU A 135 -0.66 -2.89 -23.82
CA LEU A 135 -0.74 -4.34 -23.73
C LEU A 135 -0.71 -4.98 -25.13
N SER A 136 -0.16 -6.20 -25.19
CA SER A 136 -0.27 -7.05 -26.37
C SER A 136 -1.71 -7.53 -26.59
N ALA A 137 -1.96 -8.30 -27.65
CA ALA A 137 -3.30 -8.83 -27.90
C ALA A 137 -3.69 -9.84 -26.81
N GLU A 138 -2.77 -10.73 -26.46
CA GLU A 138 -2.97 -11.70 -25.40
C GLU A 138 -3.03 -11.02 -24.02
N GLY A 139 -2.17 -10.03 -23.76
CA GLY A 139 -2.21 -9.24 -22.53
C GLY A 139 -3.56 -8.53 -22.32
N ARG A 140 -4.14 -7.97 -23.40
CA ARG A 140 -5.50 -7.40 -23.34
C ARG A 140 -6.55 -8.44 -23.01
N ARG A 141 -6.52 -9.59 -23.69
CA ARG A 141 -7.47 -10.69 -23.46
C ARG A 141 -7.40 -11.18 -22.01
N ARG A 142 -6.19 -11.48 -21.52
CA ARG A 142 -5.95 -11.93 -20.14
C ARG A 142 -6.37 -10.90 -19.10
N TYR A 143 -6.13 -9.61 -19.35
CA TYR A 143 -6.47 -8.56 -18.39
C TYR A 143 -7.96 -8.19 -18.38
N TYR A 144 -8.52 -7.83 -19.54
CA TYR A 144 -9.85 -7.26 -19.66
C TYR A 144 -10.96 -8.29 -19.85
N ASP A 145 -10.68 -9.39 -20.57
CA ASP A 145 -11.70 -10.37 -20.92
C ASP A 145 -11.72 -11.56 -19.94
N GLU A 146 -10.67 -11.72 -19.13
CA GLU A 146 -10.50 -12.84 -18.20
C GLU A 146 -10.30 -12.38 -16.75
N MET A 147 -9.16 -11.76 -16.43
CA MET A 147 -8.80 -11.43 -15.05
C MET A 147 -9.83 -10.52 -14.36
N ILE A 148 -10.13 -9.35 -14.93
CA ILE A 148 -11.07 -8.40 -14.32
C ILE A 148 -12.45 -9.04 -14.10
N PRO A 149 -13.11 -9.63 -15.12
CA PRO A 149 -14.44 -10.24 -14.94
C PRO A 149 -14.44 -11.35 -13.89
N VAL A 150 -13.42 -12.21 -13.89
CA VAL A 150 -13.33 -13.34 -12.95
C VAL A 150 -13.16 -12.83 -11.51
N LEU A 151 -12.30 -11.84 -11.28
CA LEU A 151 -12.08 -11.27 -9.95
C LEU A 151 -13.31 -10.51 -9.45
N ASP A 152 -13.95 -9.70 -10.31
CA ASP A 152 -15.16 -8.96 -9.97
C ASP A 152 -16.31 -9.91 -9.60
N GLN A 153 -16.55 -10.94 -10.42
CA GLN A 153 -17.55 -11.97 -10.14
C GLN A 153 -17.24 -12.73 -8.85
N THR A 154 -15.98 -13.12 -8.65
CA THR A 154 -15.56 -13.86 -7.46
C THR A 154 -15.76 -13.03 -6.19
N LYS A 155 -15.42 -11.74 -6.23
CA LYS A 155 -15.65 -10.81 -5.13
C LYS A 155 -17.14 -10.68 -4.82
N GLU A 156 -17.98 -10.56 -5.84
CA GLU A 156 -19.44 -10.51 -5.67
C GLU A 156 -19.99 -11.80 -5.02
N GLU A 157 -19.56 -12.97 -5.50
CA GLU A 157 -19.98 -14.27 -4.96
C GLU A 157 -19.53 -14.48 -3.50
N VAL A 158 -18.30 -14.08 -3.15
CA VAL A 158 -17.73 -14.26 -1.80
C VAL A 158 -18.29 -13.24 -0.81
N MET A 159 -18.47 -11.98 -1.23
CA MET A 159 -18.90 -10.90 -0.33
C MET A 159 -20.42 -10.72 -0.27
N GLY A 160 -21.14 -11.13 -1.30
CA GLY A 160 -22.60 -11.01 -1.39
C GLY A 160 -23.06 -9.57 -1.16
N GLU A 161 -24.01 -9.38 -0.23
CA GLU A 161 -24.54 -8.06 0.15
C GLU A 161 -23.46 -7.07 0.64
N ARG A 162 -22.29 -7.58 1.07
CA ARG A 162 -21.16 -6.78 1.58
C ARG A 162 -20.18 -6.38 0.48
N ASN A 163 -20.43 -6.74 -0.78
CA ASN A 163 -19.52 -6.49 -1.92
C ASN A 163 -19.16 -5.00 -2.05
N GLN A 164 -20.15 -4.13 -1.88
CA GLN A 164 -19.98 -2.67 -1.93
C GLN A 164 -19.69 -2.06 -0.55
N ASP A 165 -19.52 -2.88 0.48
CA ASP A 165 -19.46 -2.44 1.86
C ASP A 165 -18.23 -2.98 2.62
N CYS A 166 -17.12 -3.09 1.90
CA CYS A 166 -15.86 -3.61 2.41
C CYS A 166 -14.67 -2.75 1.97
N TYR A 167 -13.58 -2.80 2.73
CA TYR A 167 -12.29 -2.33 2.25
C TYR A 167 -11.66 -3.39 1.36
N TYR A 168 -11.16 -3.00 0.20
CA TYR A 168 -10.50 -3.91 -0.73
C TYR A 168 -9.01 -3.55 -0.86
N LEU A 169 -8.12 -4.46 -0.46
CA LEU A 169 -6.68 -4.37 -0.69
C LEU A 169 -6.35 -4.87 -2.10
N VAL A 170 -6.04 -3.94 -3.00
CA VAL A 170 -5.74 -4.27 -4.40
C VAL A 170 -4.26 -4.61 -4.58
N TYR A 171 -3.37 -3.84 -3.96
CA TYR A 171 -1.93 -4.11 -3.98
C TYR A 171 -1.30 -3.83 -2.63
N ILE A 172 -0.34 -4.68 -2.24
CA ILE A 172 0.64 -4.34 -1.21
C ILE A 172 2.00 -4.91 -1.60
N GLY A 173 3.01 -4.04 -1.62
CA GLY A 173 4.38 -4.42 -1.99
C GLY A 173 5.40 -3.78 -1.07
N THR A 174 6.52 -4.48 -0.87
CA THR A 174 7.71 -3.94 -0.22
C THR A 174 8.91 -4.14 -1.14
N LYS A 175 9.68 -3.08 -1.38
CA LYS A 175 10.91 -3.15 -2.19
C LYS A 175 11.83 -4.26 -1.64
N PRO A 176 12.53 -5.01 -2.51
CA PRO A 176 13.39 -6.11 -2.08
C PRO A 176 14.40 -5.73 -0.98
N ASN A 177 15.02 -4.55 -1.08
CA ASN A 177 15.99 -4.04 -0.12
C ASN A 177 15.40 -3.55 1.21
N ALA A 178 14.07 -3.47 1.33
CA ALA A 178 13.37 -3.01 2.53
C ALA A 178 12.50 -4.11 3.18
N GLN A 179 12.56 -5.34 2.66
CA GLN A 179 11.89 -6.49 3.27
C GLN A 179 12.45 -6.81 4.66
N GLY A 180 11.68 -7.53 5.47
CA GLY A 180 12.06 -7.88 6.85
C GLY A 180 11.96 -6.73 7.87
N ARG A 181 11.66 -5.49 7.44
CA ARG A 181 11.54 -4.32 8.33
C ARG A 181 10.15 -4.16 8.97
N GLY A 182 9.20 -5.05 8.65
CA GLY A 182 7.84 -5.04 9.18
C GLY A 182 6.90 -3.97 8.58
N TYR A 183 7.28 -3.36 7.45
CA TYR A 183 6.58 -2.26 6.80
C TYR A 183 5.21 -2.61 6.24
N ALA A 184 5.10 -3.65 5.42
CA ALA A 184 3.79 -4.13 4.94
C ALA A 184 2.83 -4.40 6.12
N GLY A 185 3.36 -4.93 7.24
CA GLY A 185 2.52 -5.22 8.40
C GLY A 185 2.03 -3.97 9.12
N LYS A 186 2.80 -2.87 9.08
CA LYS A 186 2.34 -1.57 9.60
C LYS A 186 1.25 -0.99 8.72
N LEU A 187 1.39 -1.07 7.39
CA LEU A 187 0.36 -0.61 6.44
C LEU A 187 -0.97 -1.35 6.65
N ILE A 188 -0.94 -2.68 6.77
CA ILE A 188 -2.15 -3.48 7.00
C ILE A 188 -2.77 -3.16 8.37
N ARG A 189 -1.97 -3.07 9.45
CA ARG A 189 -2.50 -2.78 10.79
C ARG A 189 -3.20 -1.43 10.89
N ASP A 190 -2.68 -0.42 10.20
CA ASP A 190 -3.31 0.90 10.16
C ASP A 190 -4.72 0.82 9.56
N MET A 191 -4.85 0.10 8.44
CA MET A 191 -6.14 -0.12 7.78
C MET A 191 -7.07 -1.06 8.54
N VAL A 192 -6.54 -2.08 9.21
CA VAL A 192 -7.31 -2.96 10.11
C VAL A 192 -7.95 -2.16 11.25
N ALA A 193 -7.18 -1.26 11.88
CA ALA A 193 -7.73 -0.42 12.95
C ALA A 193 -8.86 0.48 12.45
N LYS A 194 -8.71 1.04 11.25
CA LYS A 194 -9.77 1.83 10.58
C LYS A 194 -11.01 0.99 10.26
N ALA A 195 -10.82 -0.18 9.66
CA ALA A 195 -11.92 -1.09 9.31
C ALA A 195 -12.68 -1.58 10.55
N ASP A 196 -11.97 -1.91 11.64
CA ASP A 196 -12.58 -2.30 12.91
C ASP A 196 -13.37 -1.14 13.55
N ALA A 197 -12.84 0.09 13.52
CA ALA A 197 -13.55 1.27 14.03
C ALA A 197 -14.85 1.54 13.26
N GLU A 198 -14.88 1.24 11.97
CA GLU A 198 -16.04 1.43 11.10
C GLU A 198 -16.93 0.17 10.99
N GLN A 199 -16.56 -0.92 11.67
CA GLN A 199 -17.23 -2.22 11.60
C GLN A 199 -17.40 -2.72 10.16
N ARG A 200 -16.34 -2.60 9.35
CA ARG A 200 -16.31 -3.02 7.94
C ARG A 200 -15.42 -4.24 7.73
N PRO A 201 -15.86 -5.23 6.94
CA PRO A 201 -14.99 -6.31 6.50
C PRO A 201 -13.91 -5.79 5.55
N MET A 202 -12.87 -6.60 5.39
CA MET A 202 -11.78 -6.34 4.45
C MET A 202 -11.63 -7.56 3.52
N TYR A 203 -11.30 -7.30 2.28
CA TYR A 203 -11.20 -8.28 1.21
C TYR A 203 -9.87 -8.09 0.47
N LEU A 204 -9.26 -9.19 0.03
CA LEU A 204 -8.07 -9.20 -0.80
C LEU A 204 -8.00 -10.47 -1.64
N GLU A 205 -7.23 -10.43 -2.72
CA GLU A 205 -6.74 -11.62 -3.40
C GLU A 205 -5.22 -11.73 -3.29
N SER A 206 -4.74 -12.92 -2.95
CA SER A 206 -3.33 -13.23 -2.84
C SER A 206 -2.89 -14.07 -4.03
N SER A 207 -1.83 -13.65 -4.75
CA SER A 207 -1.26 -14.39 -5.89
C SER A 207 -0.19 -15.43 -5.49
N THR A 208 0.08 -15.59 -4.19
CA THR A 208 1.08 -16.55 -3.69
C THR A 208 0.60 -17.21 -2.40
N GLU A 209 0.59 -18.55 -2.37
CA GLU A 209 0.07 -19.32 -1.23
C GLU A 209 0.80 -18.97 0.08
N HIS A 210 2.12 -18.79 -0.01
CA HIS A 210 2.96 -18.44 1.13
C HIS A 210 2.50 -17.14 1.82
N ASN A 211 1.92 -16.19 1.08
CA ASN A 211 1.42 -14.93 1.63
C ASN A 211 0.13 -15.12 2.45
N ASN A 212 -0.61 -16.23 2.27
CA ASN A 212 -1.85 -16.47 3.00
C ASN A 212 -1.58 -16.57 4.51
N GLY A 213 -0.50 -17.25 4.90
CA GLY A 213 -0.07 -17.32 6.30
C GLY A 213 0.39 -15.97 6.86
N TYR A 214 0.86 -15.06 6.00
CA TYR A 214 1.15 -13.68 6.37
C TYR A 214 -0.14 -12.89 6.63
N TYR A 215 -1.11 -12.95 5.72
CA TYR A 215 -2.41 -12.25 5.87
C TYR A 215 -3.25 -12.79 7.03
N ALA A 216 -3.19 -14.10 7.31
CA ALA A 216 -3.87 -14.72 8.43
C ALA A 216 -3.50 -14.11 9.80
N LYS A 217 -2.27 -13.59 9.96
CA LYS A 217 -1.84 -12.90 11.19
C LYS A 217 -2.62 -11.61 11.46
N PHE A 218 -3.29 -11.06 10.45
CA PHE A 218 -4.14 -9.88 10.57
C PHE A 218 -5.63 -10.23 10.65
N GLY A 219 -5.99 -11.53 10.63
CA GLY A 219 -7.37 -12.01 10.71
C GLY A 219 -8.03 -12.29 9.36
N PHE A 220 -7.29 -12.30 8.26
CA PHE A 220 -7.82 -12.74 6.97
C PHE A 220 -7.92 -14.27 6.91
N GLU A 221 -9.02 -14.76 6.39
CA GLU A 221 -9.29 -16.18 6.18
C GLU A 221 -9.50 -16.45 4.69
N VAL A 222 -8.91 -17.53 4.18
CA VAL A 222 -9.18 -17.99 2.81
C VAL A 222 -10.65 -18.40 2.71
N LYS A 223 -11.35 -17.88 1.71
CA LYS A 223 -12.76 -18.21 1.43
C LYS A 223 -12.92 -19.01 0.14
N ARG A 224 -12.04 -18.77 -0.83
CA ARG A 224 -12.07 -19.39 -2.16
C ARG A 224 -10.71 -19.27 -2.83
N ASP A 225 -10.48 -20.08 -3.83
CA ASP A 225 -9.40 -19.95 -4.79
C ASP A 225 -9.96 -19.85 -6.22
N VAL A 226 -9.20 -19.18 -7.08
CA VAL A 226 -9.48 -19.01 -8.50
C VAL A 226 -8.21 -19.37 -9.25
N VAL A 227 -8.34 -20.12 -10.36
CA VAL A 227 -7.21 -20.55 -11.18
C VAL A 227 -7.30 -19.92 -12.56
N PHE A 228 -6.20 -19.31 -13.01
CA PHE A 228 -6.02 -18.79 -14.36
C PHE A 228 -5.10 -19.73 -15.13
N GLU A 229 -5.61 -20.32 -16.22
CA GLU A 229 -4.90 -21.36 -16.98
C GLU A 229 -4.33 -20.86 -18.32
N GLY A 230 -4.57 -19.59 -18.68
CA GLY A 230 -4.21 -19.05 -20.00
C GLY A 230 -2.71 -18.78 -20.21
N GLY A 231 -1.85 -19.16 -19.27
CA GLY A 231 -0.41 -18.89 -19.25
C GLY A 231 0.41 -20.20 -19.30
N PRO A 232 1.76 -20.10 -19.32
CA PRO A 232 2.62 -21.28 -19.38
C PRO A 232 2.47 -22.18 -18.14
N GLU A 233 2.19 -21.58 -16.98
CA GLU A 233 1.82 -22.28 -15.76
C GLU A 233 0.52 -21.69 -15.18
N PRO A 234 -0.36 -22.52 -14.57
CA PRO A 234 -1.57 -22.02 -13.93
C PRO A 234 -1.24 -21.13 -12.74
N ILE A 235 -1.97 -20.02 -12.60
CA ILE A 235 -1.84 -19.09 -11.47
C ILE A 235 -3.06 -19.22 -10.59
N THR A 236 -2.83 -19.55 -9.32
CA THR A 236 -3.89 -19.58 -8.32
C THR A 236 -3.91 -18.26 -7.55
N MET A 237 -5.09 -17.67 -7.43
CA MET A 237 -5.36 -16.55 -6.54
C MET A 237 -6.24 -17.00 -5.38
N TRP A 238 -5.79 -16.75 -4.15
CA TRP A 238 -6.54 -17.05 -2.93
C TRP A 238 -7.31 -15.82 -2.49
N ILE A 239 -8.63 -15.95 -2.48
CA ILE A 239 -9.57 -14.93 -2.05
C ILE A 239 -9.66 -14.99 -0.53
N MET A 240 -9.34 -13.88 0.13
CA MET A 240 -9.31 -13.82 1.59
C MET A 240 -10.20 -12.70 2.12
N VAL A 241 -10.92 -13.00 3.19
CA VAL A 241 -11.82 -12.06 3.87
C VAL A 241 -11.44 -11.97 5.32
N ARG A 242 -11.44 -10.75 5.86
CA ARG A 242 -11.33 -10.45 7.27
C ARG A 242 -12.62 -9.81 7.76
N GLU A 243 -13.23 -10.40 8.78
CA GLU A 243 -14.35 -9.77 9.48
C GLU A 243 -13.87 -8.69 10.46
N PRO A 244 -14.65 -7.61 10.67
CA PRO A 244 -14.30 -6.59 11.64
C PRO A 244 -14.41 -7.15 13.06
N HIS A 245 -13.44 -6.81 13.90
CA HIS A 245 -13.53 -7.12 15.32
C HIS A 245 -14.28 -6.00 16.04
N LYS A 246 -15.19 -6.36 16.95
CA LYS A 246 -15.82 -5.37 17.84
C LYS A 246 -14.74 -4.74 18.71
N THR A 247 -14.45 -3.47 18.49
CA THR A 247 -13.74 -2.67 19.47
C THR A 247 -14.62 -2.59 20.71
N ARG A 248 -14.22 -3.24 21.81
CA ARG A 248 -14.89 -3.04 23.10
C ARG A 248 -14.81 -1.55 23.41
N PRO A 249 -15.94 -0.85 23.65
CA PRO A 249 -15.87 0.54 24.06
C PRO A 249 -15.02 0.61 25.33
N ALA A 250 -14.04 1.52 25.35
CA ALA A 250 -13.27 1.80 26.54
C ALA A 250 -14.28 2.10 27.66
N CYS A 251 -14.17 1.32 28.76
CA CYS A 251 -15.08 1.37 29.90
C CYS A 251 -15.29 2.83 30.31
N SER A 252 -16.50 3.36 30.09
CA SER A 252 -16.87 4.70 30.52
C SER A 252 -16.73 4.77 32.04
N SER A 253 -15.95 5.75 32.48
CA SER A 253 -15.69 6.06 33.87
C SER A 253 -16.99 6.24 34.65
N VAL A 254 -17.08 5.47 35.74
CA VAL A 254 -17.94 5.59 36.92
C VAL A 254 -18.73 6.91 37.00
N VAL A 255 -20.05 6.82 36.86
CA VAL A 255 -20.95 7.88 37.34
C VAL A 255 -21.02 7.74 38.86
N VAL A 256 -20.33 8.61 39.58
CA VAL A 256 -20.52 8.77 41.03
C VAL A 256 -21.84 9.51 41.24
N SER A 257 -22.88 8.78 41.63
CA SER A 257 -24.11 9.39 42.14
C SER A 257 -23.88 9.88 43.57
N THR A 258 -23.67 11.18 43.75
CA THR A 258 -23.75 11.82 45.06
C THR A 258 -25.22 11.92 45.48
N VAL A 259 -25.60 11.14 46.48
CA VAL A 259 -26.90 11.29 47.16
C VAL A 259 -26.83 12.55 48.03
N SER A 260 -27.63 13.55 47.67
CA SER A 260 -27.86 14.75 48.47
C SER A 260 -28.74 14.39 49.67
N GLY A 261 -28.15 14.34 50.86
CA GLY A 261 -28.87 14.24 52.12
C GLY A 261 -29.44 15.61 52.50
N ALA A 262 -30.75 15.76 52.40
CA ALA A 262 -31.47 16.92 52.93
C ALA A 262 -31.51 16.85 54.47
N VAL A 263 -30.87 17.82 55.12
CA VAL A 263 -31.10 18.12 56.54
C VAL A 263 -32.39 18.96 56.62
N LYS A 264 -33.38 18.48 57.38
CA LYS A 264 -34.49 19.30 57.88
C LYS A 264 -34.26 19.60 59.36
N PHE A 265 -34.65 20.81 59.72
CA PHE A 265 -34.59 21.50 61.02
C PHE A 265 -34.97 20.64 62.23
#